data_AF-A0A9E5D9P9-F1
#
_entry.id   AF-A0A9E5D9P9-F1
#
_cell.length_a   1.000
_cell.length_b   1.000
_cell.length_c   1.000
_cell.angle_alpha   90.00
_cell.angle_beta   90.00
_cell.angle_gamma   90.00
#
_symmetry.space_group_name_H-M   'P 1'
#
loop_
_entity.id
_entity.type
_entity.pdbx_description
1 polymer ?
#
loop_
_entity_poly.entity_id
_entity_poly.type
_entity_poly.pdbx_seq_one_letter_code
_entity_poly.pdbx_strand_id
1 'polypeptide(L)'
;MHTVAAIFTSPVKSLSLARPHSVTVGYSGIVEDRRFHLVDGEGRLLTQRQLGRLVLVQAQYSAETEVLTLQFPDGQHVDGPTELGNAVSTAIWGRQVSGREVTGPWSEALSSFCGSPV
;
A
#
# COMPACT_ATOMS: atom_id res chain seq x y z
N MET A 1 4.90 24.76 -24.09
CA MET A 1 3.70 23.98 -23.69
C MET A 1 4.19 22.71 -23.05
N HIS A 2 3.69 22.35 -21.87
CA HIS A 2 4.05 21.11 -21.19
C HIS A 2 2.90 20.11 -21.30
N THR A 3 3.24 18.84 -21.47
CA THR A 3 2.29 17.72 -21.52
C THR A 3 2.71 16.67 -20.49
N VAL A 4 1.73 15.95 -19.94
CA VAL A 4 1.98 14.83 -19.03
C VAL A 4 2.33 13.59 -19.87
N ALA A 5 3.52 13.02 -19.67
CA ALA A 5 3.96 11.83 -20.40
C ALA A 5 3.45 10.52 -19.80
N ALA A 6 3.32 10.46 -18.47
CA ALA A 6 2.83 9.32 -17.74
C ALA A 6 2.39 9.73 -16.33
N ILE A 7 1.52 8.91 -15.73
CA ILE A 7 1.10 9.02 -14.34
C ILE A 7 1.46 7.70 -13.67
N PHE A 8 1.95 7.77 -12.43
CA PHE A 8 2.25 6.61 -11.63
C PHE A 8 1.66 6.79 -10.23
N THR A 9 1.01 5.75 -9.73
CA THR A 9 0.39 5.72 -8.39
C THR A 9 0.69 4.39 -7.71
N SER A 10 0.56 4.33 -6.39
CA SER A 10 0.55 3.07 -5.65
C SER A 10 -0.37 3.22 -4.44
N PRO A 11 -1.48 2.46 -4.34
CA PRO A 11 -2.38 2.57 -3.20
C PRO A 11 -1.70 2.14 -1.90
N VAL A 12 -0.74 1.22 -1.96
CA VAL A 12 0.06 0.81 -0.80
C VAL A 12 1.47 1.40 -0.92
N LYS A 13 1.90 2.15 0.10
CA LYS A 13 3.24 2.74 0.14
C LYS A 13 4.31 1.66 0.03
N SER A 14 5.26 1.88 -0.89
CA SER A 14 6.41 0.99 -1.16
C SER A 14 6.10 -0.28 -1.93
N LEU A 15 4.89 -0.45 -2.46
CA LEU A 15 4.62 -1.51 -3.43
C LEU A 15 4.90 -1.03 -4.87
N SER A 16 4.68 -1.88 -5.87
CA SER A 16 4.84 -1.55 -7.29
C SER A 16 3.96 -0.37 -7.69
N LEU A 17 4.45 0.44 -8.63
CA LEU A 17 3.66 1.51 -9.22
C LEU A 17 2.70 0.94 -10.28
N ALA A 18 1.44 1.36 -10.19
CA ALA A 18 0.49 1.28 -11.28
C ALA A 18 0.70 2.46 -12.24
N ARG A 19 0.35 2.28 -13.51
CA ARG A 19 0.43 3.32 -14.55
C ARG A 19 -0.96 3.63 -15.13
N PRO A 20 -1.82 4.34 -14.40
CA PRO A 20 -3.15 4.69 -14.90
C PRO A 20 -3.07 5.72 -16.05
N HIS A 21 -4.09 5.71 -16.93
CA HIS A 21 -4.21 6.69 -18.01
C HIS A 21 -4.72 8.05 -17.54
N SER A 22 -5.52 8.07 -16.47
CA SER A 22 -6.12 9.27 -15.89
C SER A 22 -6.27 9.10 -14.39
N VAL A 23 -6.26 10.20 -13.66
CA VAL A 23 -6.45 10.23 -12.21
C VAL A 23 -7.24 11.45 -11.77
N THR A 24 -7.85 11.37 -10.60
CA THR A 24 -8.43 12.52 -9.91
C THR A 24 -7.37 13.15 -9.00
N VAL A 25 -7.13 14.46 -9.16
CA VAL A 25 -6.23 15.22 -8.29
C VAL A 25 -7.05 15.98 -7.26
N GLY A 26 -6.86 15.66 -5.99
CA GLY A 26 -7.45 16.35 -4.85
C GLY A 26 -6.46 17.29 -4.16
N TYR A 27 -6.89 17.91 -3.06
CA TYR A 27 -6.09 18.89 -2.30
C TYR A 27 -4.80 18.30 -1.71
N SER A 28 -4.80 17.01 -1.37
CA SER A 28 -3.66 16.30 -0.78
C SER A 28 -2.82 15.50 -1.79
N GLY A 29 -3.14 15.57 -3.09
CA GLY A 29 -2.49 14.79 -4.14
C GLY A 29 -3.46 13.95 -4.96
N ILE A 30 -2.96 12.91 -5.64
CA ILE A 30 -3.80 11.99 -6.39
C ILE A 30 -4.66 11.18 -5.40
N VAL A 31 -5.96 11.12 -5.65
CA VAL A 31 -6.93 10.40 -4.81
C VAL A 31 -6.54 8.92 -4.71
N GLU A 32 -6.58 8.38 -3.49
CA GLU A 32 -6.14 7.03 -3.09
C GLU A 32 -4.65 6.67 -3.32
N ASP A 33 -3.81 7.59 -3.81
CA ASP A 33 -2.36 7.34 -3.82
C ASP A 33 -1.84 7.27 -2.38
N ARG A 34 -1.19 6.15 -2.04
CA ARG A 34 -0.65 5.84 -0.71
C ARG A 34 -1.72 5.84 0.39
N ARG A 35 -2.93 5.37 0.06
CA ARG A 35 -4.01 5.12 1.02
C ARG A 35 -3.58 4.22 2.19
N PHE A 36 -2.69 3.27 1.92
CA PHE A 36 -2.17 2.31 2.91
C PHE A 36 -0.66 2.45 3.08
N HIS A 37 -0.16 2.09 4.25
CA HIS A 37 1.26 1.88 4.50
C HIS A 37 1.49 0.57 5.25
N LEU A 38 2.70 0.05 5.13
CA LEU A 38 3.13 -1.17 5.82
C LEU A 38 3.83 -0.79 7.12
N VAL A 39 3.62 -1.60 8.14
CA VAL A 39 4.44 -1.60 9.35
C VAL A 39 5.20 -2.93 9.44
N ASP A 40 6.15 -3.05 10.35
CA ASP A 40 6.75 -4.33 10.69
C ASP A 40 6.11 -4.91 11.96
N GLY A 41 6.59 -6.07 12.41
CA GLY A 41 6.14 -6.70 13.66
C GLY A 41 6.36 -5.87 14.93
N GLU A 42 7.14 -4.78 14.88
CA GLU A 42 7.31 -3.83 15.97
C GLU A 42 6.47 -2.55 15.77
N GLY A 43 5.60 -2.52 14.76
CA GLY A 43 4.74 -1.37 14.42
C GLY A 43 5.48 -0.21 13.75
N ARG A 44 6.73 -0.41 13.32
CA ARG A 44 7.52 0.65 12.66
C ARG A 44 7.25 0.69 11.17
N LEU A 45 7.32 1.88 10.58
CA LEU A 45 7.10 2.05 9.14
C LEU A 45 8.08 1.21 8.31
N LEU A 46 7.52 0.29 7.53
CA LEU A 46 8.27 -0.54 6.59
C LEU A 46 8.26 0.10 5.20
N THR A 47 9.44 0.25 4.57
CA THR A 47 9.55 0.80 3.21
C THR A 47 10.51 0.02 2.33
N GLN A 48 10.47 0.30 1.02
CA GLN A 48 11.39 -0.28 0.03
C GLN A 48 12.87 -0.06 0.35
N ARG A 49 13.22 0.96 1.14
CA ARG A 49 14.61 1.20 1.56
C ARG A 49 15.13 0.11 2.49
N GLN A 50 14.23 -0.50 3.27
CA GLN A 50 14.56 -1.63 4.13
C GLN A 50 14.38 -2.96 3.37
N LEU A 51 13.28 -3.11 2.63
CA LEU A 51 12.96 -4.34 1.90
C LEU A 51 12.65 -4.03 0.42
N GLY A 52 13.67 -4.05 -0.42
CA GLY A 52 13.55 -3.71 -1.84
C GLY A 52 12.56 -4.60 -2.61
N ARG A 53 12.40 -5.87 -2.21
CA ARG A 53 11.50 -6.83 -2.86
C ARG A 53 10.01 -6.43 -2.83
N LEU A 54 9.61 -5.51 -1.94
CA LEU A 54 8.26 -4.97 -1.90
C LEU A 54 7.84 -4.35 -3.25
N VAL A 55 8.79 -3.86 -4.04
CA VAL A 55 8.52 -3.32 -5.39
C VAL A 55 7.93 -4.35 -6.36
N LEU A 56 8.04 -5.64 -6.06
CA LEU A 56 7.54 -6.72 -6.92
C LEU A 56 6.06 -7.05 -6.68
N VAL A 57 5.47 -6.53 -5.61
CA VAL A 57 4.05 -6.77 -5.29
C VAL A 57 3.22 -5.65 -5.91
N GLN A 58 2.24 -6.01 -6.73
CA GLN A 58 1.30 -5.06 -7.31
C GLN A 58 0.10 -4.90 -6.38
N ALA A 59 -0.43 -3.68 -6.29
CA ALA A 59 -1.59 -3.37 -5.49
C ALA A 59 -2.65 -2.61 -6.29
N GLN A 60 -3.91 -2.99 -6.10
CA GLN A 60 -5.07 -2.29 -6.65
C GLN A 60 -6.08 -2.06 -5.52
N TYR A 61 -6.68 -0.88 -5.49
CA TYR A 61 -7.71 -0.54 -4.50
C TYR A 61 -8.90 0.11 -5.20
N SER A 62 -10.11 -0.33 -4.84
CA SER A 62 -11.36 0.26 -5.29
C SER A 62 -12.06 0.93 -4.11
N ALA A 63 -12.20 2.26 -4.15
CA ALA A 63 -12.93 3.00 -3.12
C ALA A 63 -14.45 2.75 -3.15
N GLU A 64 -14.99 2.26 -4.27
CA GLU A 64 -16.42 1.95 -4.41
C GLU A 64 -16.78 0.64 -3.69
N THR A 65 -15.91 -0.36 -3.78
CA THR A 65 -16.11 -1.68 -3.18
C THR A 65 -15.35 -1.87 -1.87
N GLU A 66 -14.46 -0.92 -1.54
CA GLU A 66 -13.50 -0.99 -0.43
C GLU A 66 -12.64 -2.27 -0.46
N VAL A 67 -12.33 -2.78 -1.65
CA VAL A 67 -11.51 -3.99 -1.85
C VAL A 67 -10.07 -3.60 -2.18
N LEU A 68 -9.11 -4.22 -1.46
CA LEU A 68 -7.68 -4.17 -1.76
C LEU A 68 -7.22 -5.52 -2.33
N THR A 69 -6.60 -5.50 -3.50
CA THR A 69 -6.00 -6.68 -4.13
C THR A 69 -4.49 -6.54 -4.16
N LEU A 70 -3.77 -7.60 -3.76
CA LEU A 70 -2.33 -7.74 -3.93
C LEU A 70 -2.02 -8.90 -4.88
N GLN A 71 -1.10 -8.66 -5.81
CA GLN A 71 -0.58 -9.69 -6.72
C GLN A 71 0.94 -9.81 -6.55
N PHE A 72 1.39 -11.03 -6.31
CA PHE A 72 2.78 -11.38 -6.04
C PHE A 72 3.48 -11.88 -7.32
N PRO A 73 4.83 -11.83 -7.38
CA PRO A 73 5.58 -12.19 -8.59
C PRO A 73 5.51 -13.68 -8.96
N ASP A 74 5.11 -14.55 -8.03
CA ASP A 74 4.88 -15.99 -8.27
C ASP A 74 3.47 -16.29 -8.81
N GLY A 75 2.63 -15.28 -8.97
CA GLY A 75 1.24 -15.41 -9.42
C GLY A 75 0.24 -15.59 -8.28
N GLN A 76 0.67 -15.67 -7.02
CA GLN A 76 -0.24 -15.62 -5.88
C GLN A 76 -1.01 -14.29 -5.89
N HIS A 77 -2.30 -14.35 -5.61
CA HIS A 77 -3.14 -13.17 -5.41
C HIS A 77 -3.91 -13.31 -4.10
N VAL A 78 -4.12 -12.19 -3.43
CA VAL A 78 -5.03 -12.09 -2.28
C VAL A 78 -5.85 -10.81 -2.39
N ASP A 79 -7.12 -10.89 -2.05
CA ASP A 79 -8.03 -9.74 -2.04
C ASP A 79 -9.04 -9.85 -0.90
N GLY A 80 -9.70 -8.74 -0.61
CA GLY A 80 -10.73 -8.66 0.41
C GLY A 80 -11.13 -7.23 0.77
N PRO A 81 -12.19 -7.07 1.59
CA PRO A 81 -12.62 -5.77 2.07
C PRO A 81 -11.64 -5.20 3.10
N THR A 82 -11.35 -3.89 3.03
CA THR A 82 -10.40 -3.23 3.94
C THR A 82 -11.04 -2.87 5.28
N GLU A 83 -11.50 -3.89 6.00
CA GLU A 83 -12.07 -3.74 7.34
C GLU A 83 -11.00 -3.25 8.33
N LEU A 84 -11.42 -2.38 9.25
CA LEU A 84 -10.51 -1.70 10.16
C LEU A 84 -10.44 -2.42 11.51
N GLY A 85 -9.24 -2.86 11.86
CA GLY A 85 -8.88 -3.49 13.13
C GLY A 85 -8.42 -2.50 14.19
N ASN A 86 -7.36 -2.86 14.93
CA ASN A 86 -6.88 -2.07 16.05
C ASN A 86 -6.35 -0.70 15.61
N ALA A 87 -6.44 0.28 16.51
CA ALA A 87 -5.82 1.58 16.30
C ALA A 87 -4.29 1.45 16.41
N VAL A 88 -3.57 2.07 15.47
CA VAL A 88 -2.11 2.08 15.42
C VAL A 88 -1.63 3.51 15.24
N SER A 89 -0.52 3.85 15.90
CA SER A 89 0.22 5.09 15.65
C SER A 89 1.56 4.74 15.03
N THR A 90 1.79 5.18 13.79
CA THR A 90 3.04 4.92 13.08
C THR A 90 3.87 6.21 13.00
N ALA A 91 5.14 6.13 13.38
CA ALA A 91 6.09 7.21 13.16
C ALA A 91 6.48 7.29 11.69
N ILE A 92 6.06 8.35 10.99
CA ILE A 92 6.37 8.62 9.59
C ILE A 92 7.08 9.97 9.49
N TRP A 93 8.38 9.94 9.20
CA TRP A 93 9.21 11.14 9.00
C TRP A 93 9.13 12.15 10.16
N GLY A 94 9.24 11.67 11.40
CA GLY A 94 9.17 12.50 12.61
C GLY A 94 7.75 12.90 13.03
N ARG A 95 6.72 12.46 12.30
CA ARG A 95 5.30 12.70 12.64
C ARG A 95 4.66 11.41 13.14
N GLN A 96 3.77 11.52 14.12
CA GLN A 96 2.87 10.42 14.48
C GLN A 96 1.66 10.45 13.55
N VAL A 97 1.42 9.34 12.85
CA VAL A 97 0.28 9.17 11.96
C VAL A 97 -0.64 8.12 12.57
N SER A 98 -1.84 8.56 12.97
CA SER A 98 -2.90 7.68 13.45
C SER A 98 -3.50 6.92 12.27
N GLY A 99 -3.64 5.61 12.43
CA GLY A 99 -4.28 4.72 11.47
C GLY A 99 -4.94 3.55 12.18
N ARG A 100 -5.43 2.60 11.39
CA ARG A 100 -5.95 1.34 11.89
C ARG A 100 -5.38 0.21 11.05
N GLU A 101 -5.15 -0.93 11.69
CA GLU A 101 -4.80 -2.15 10.98
C GLU A 101 -5.89 -2.47 9.96
N VAL A 102 -5.48 -2.96 8.79
CA VAL A 102 -6.41 -3.48 7.79
C VAL A 102 -6.47 -4.99 8.00
N THR A 103 -7.61 -5.48 8.47
CA THR A 103 -7.79 -6.90 8.77
C THR A 103 -8.06 -7.68 7.50
N GLY A 104 -7.37 -8.80 7.30
CA GLY A 104 -7.56 -9.64 6.11
C GLY A 104 -6.30 -10.40 5.73
N PRO A 105 -6.23 -10.92 4.50
CA PRO A 105 -5.18 -11.87 4.08
C PRO A 105 -3.81 -11.22 3.82
N TRP A 106 -3.71 -9.89 3.82
CA TRP A 106 -2.54 -9.19 3.32
C TRP A 106 -1.31 -9.31 4.22
N SER A 107 -1.47 -9.22 5.55
CA SER A 107 -0.34 -9.28 6.50
C SER A 107 0.35 -10.65 6.43
N GLU A 108 -0.42 -11.74 6.40
CA GLU A 108 0.13 -13.10 6.25
C GLU A 108 0.86 -13.27 4.91
N ALA A 109 0.22 -12.86 3.80
CA ALA A 109 0.81 -12.98 2.47
C ALA A 109 2.09 -12.13 2.32
N LEU A 110 2.08 -10.88 2.80
CA LEU A 110 3.25 -10.00 2.77
C LEU A 110 4.35 -10.49 3.69
N SER A 111 4.01 -11.03 4.86
CA SER A 111 4.98 -11.59 5.81
C SER A 111 5.68 -12.81 5.23
N SER A 112 4.90 -13.73 4.64
CA SER A 112 5.42 -14.91 3.93
C SER A 112 6.34 -14.49 2.78
N PHE A 113 5.89 -13.54 1.96
CA PHE A 113 6.70 -13.01 0.86
C PHE A 113 7.96 -12.35 1.38
N CYS A 114 7.92 -11.55 2.45
CA CYS A 114 9.09 -10.81 2.94
C CYS A 114 10.07 -11.69 3.73
N GLY A 115 9.60 -12.81 4.30
CA GLY A 115 10.37 -13.62 5.25
C GLY A 115 10.49 -12.99 6.64
N SER A 116 9.67 -11.97 6.93
CA SER A 116 9.64 -11.23 8.19
C SER A 116 8.24 -10.66 8.42
N PRO A 117 7.79 -10.42 9.66
CA PRO A 117 6.47 -9.84 9.94
C PRO A 117 6.24 -8.48 9.27
N VAL A 118 5.07 -8.32 8.65
CA VAL A 118 4.54 -7.11 7.99
C VAL A 118 3.10 -6.86 8.44
#